data_AF-A0A8X6IUL1-F1
#
_entry.id   AF-A0A8X6IUL1-F1
#
_cell.length_a   1.000
_cell.length_b   1.000
_cell.length_c   1.000
_cell.angle_alpha   90.00
_cell.angle_beta   90.00
_cell.angle_gamma   90.00
#
_symmetry.space_group_name_H-M   'P 1'
#
loop_
_entity.id
_entity.type
_entity.pdbx_description
1 polymer ?
#
loop_
_entity_poly.entity_id
_entity_poly.type
_entity_poly.pdbx_seq_one_letter_code
_entity_poly.pdbx_strand_id
1 'polypeptide(L)'
;MTRFSYIVKSGLRLMQASQKMCIRSVQSSIGVKEDLSSFDPVQVKLLDEMCIAVDTNDKVLGPRTKKDCHLMENINKGLLHRAFSVFLFNTKGELLLQQRSDAKITFPGYYTNTCCSHPLYIDSELEEIKALGVKRAAQRRLNIELGIEPDSIAAPEFLYMTRIIYTAPSDEKWGEREIDYVLIVQKDVEINPNPNEVKKCVYLSQENLRDFLDGGQKKGYKITPWFNHCVIIKLSMLFNNPNETKVCNAKCWNSLCFIAFVSFIYYPDEVLIHVVAQVFTMQVFKGKCYIGLKMYITLFINHWLFGRFCIFVWYFHCRY
;
A
#
# COMPACT_ATOMS: atom_id res chain seq x y z
N MET A 1 -37.94 -17.80 47.59
CA MET A 1 -36.49 -18.04 47.39
C MET A 1 -36.19 -19.28 46.51
N THR A 2 -37.01 -19.59 45.51
CA THR A 2 -36.89 -20.89 44.76
C THR A 2 -37.06 -20.79 43.24
N ARG A 3 -37.11 -19.58 42.65
CA ARG A 3 -37.17 -19.41 41.17
C ARG A 3 -35.96 -18.70 40.55
N PHE A 4 -35.13 -18.05 41.36
CA PHE A 4 -33.90 -17.36 40.91
C PHE A 4 -32.66 -18.27 40.85
N SER A 5 -32.63 -19.40 41.58
CA SER A 5 -31.49 -20.33 41.59
C SER A 5 -31.41 -21.24 40.35
N TYR A 6 -32.54 -21.49 39.68
CA TYR A 6 -32.59 -22.40 38.53
C TYR A 6 -32.06 -21.77 37.24
N ILE A 7 -32.19 -20.44 37.08
CA ILE A 7 -31.76 -19.72 35.86
C ILE A 7 -30.23 -19.51 35.82
N VAL A 8 -29.58 -19.41 36.99
CA VAL A 8 -28.12 -19.22 37.06
C VAL A 8 -27.35 -20.52 36.79
N LYS A 9 -27.92 -21.69 37.15
CA LYS A 9 -27.28 -23.00 36.91
C LYS A 9 -27.41 -23.49 35.46
N SER A 10 -28.45 -23.08 34.72
CA SER A 10 -28.60 -23.42 33.30
C SER A 10 -27.72 -22.56 32.39
N GLY A 11 -27.50 -21.28 32.75
CA GLY A 11 -26.58 -20.39 32.02
C GLY A 11 -25.11 -20.80 32.09
N LEU A 12 -24.64 -21.28 33.26
CA LEU A 12 -23.24 -21.70 33.43
C LEU A 12 -22.88 -22.98 32.63
N ARG A 13 -23.83 -23.89 32.42
CA ARG A 13 -23.61 -25.10 31.60
C ARG A 13 -23.55 -24.78 30.10
N LEU A 14 -24.30 -23.78 29.63
CA LEU A 14 -24.27 -23.35 28.23
C LEU A 14 -22.98 -22.57 27.87
N MET A 15 -22.43 -21.77 28.81
CA MET A 15 -21.13 -21.11 28.59
C MET A 15 -19.93 -22.06 28.64
N GLN A 16 -19.98 -23.12 29.46
CA GLN A 16 -18.92 -24.14 29.48
C GLN A 16 -19.00 -25.11 28.28
N ALA A 17 -20.20 -25.31 27.71
CA ALA A 17 -20.37 -26.07 26.47
C ALA A 17 -19.92 -25.27 25.23
N SER A 18 -20.13 -23.96 25.17
CA SER A 18 -19.64 -23.12 24.06
C SER A 18 -18.12 -22.92 24.10
N GLN A 19 -17.52 -22.85 25.28
CA GLN A 19 -16.05 -22.80 25.42
C GLN A 19 -15.37 -24.15 25.07
N LYS A 20 -16.02 -25.30 25.31
CA LYS A 20 -15.48 -26.61 24.87
C LYS A 20 -15.71 -26.90 23.37
N MET A 21 -16.72 -26.27 22.75
CA MET A 21 -16.98 -26.40 21.32
C MET A 21 -16.08 -25.49 20.48
N CYS A 22 -15.56 -24.39 21.06
CA CYS A 22 -14.63 -23.46 20.39
C CYS A 22 -13.15 -23.90 20.46
N ILE A 23 -12.80 -24.91 21.26
CA ILE A 23 -11.42 -25.43 21.39
C ILE A 23 -11.16 -26.67 20.52
N ARG A 24 -12.16 -27.15 19.75
CA ARG A 24 -12.05 -28.40 18.96
C ARG A 24 -12.01 -28.24 17.43
N SER A 25 -11.89 -27.02 16.89
CA SER A 25 -11.75 -26.81 15.43
C SER A 25 -10.34 -26.43 14.97
N VAL A 26 -9.36 -26.35 15.86
CA VAL A 26 -7.94 -26.16 15.49
C VAL A 26 -7.24 -27.52 15.45
N GLN A 27 -7.66 -28.38 14.53
CA GLN A 27 -6.87 -29.54 14.05
C GLN A 27 -7.67 -30.27 12.97
N SER A 28 -7.43 -29.91 11.71
CA SER A 28 -7.22 -30.83 10.57
C SER A 28 -7.54 -30.12 9.25
N SER A 29 -6.70 -29.18 8.82
CA SER A 29 -6.40 -29.12 7.39
C SER A 29 -5.33 -30.19 7.15
N ILE A 30 -5.74 -31.27 6.49
CA ILE A 30 -4.82 -32.30 6.00
C ILE A 30 -3.86 -31.57 5.05
N GLY A 31 -2.67 -31.28 5.56
CA GLY A 31 -1.67 -30.48 4.86
C GLY A 31 -1.13 -31.23 3.66
N VAL A 32 -1.58 -30.85 2.47
CA VAL A 32 -0.70 -30.92 1.31
C VAL A 32 0.46 -29.99 1.67
N LYS A 33 1.60 -30.56 2.07
CA LYS A 33 2.84 -29.79 2.19
C LYS A 33 3.11 -29.27 0.79
N GLU A 34 2.91 -27.97 0.62
CA GLU A 34 3.26 -27.31 -0.61
C GLU A 34 4.72 -27.59 -0.92
N ASP A 35 4.97 -28.02 -2.14
CA ASP A 35 6.33 -28.20 -2.63
C ASP A 35 6.98 -26.82 -2.78
N LEU A 36 7.90 -26.51 -1.87
CA LEU A 36 8.70 -25.30 -1.88
C LEU A 36 10.16 -25.60 -2.26
N SER A 37 10.45 -26.82 -2.72
CA SER A 37 11.82 -27.27 -3.01
C SER A 37 12.49 -26.52 -4.17
N SER A 38 11.69 -25.92 -5.05
CA SER A 38 12.16 -25.08 -6.16
C SER A 38 12.48 -23.64 -5.76
N PHE A 39 12.17 -23.21 -4.54
CA PHE A 39 12.46 -21.86 -4.07
C PHE A 39 13.78 -21.80 -3.29
N ASP A 40 14.38 -20.61 -3.27
CA ASP A 40 15.58 -20.35 -2.49
C ASP A 40 15.34 -20.61 -0.98
N PRO A 41 16.20 -21.38 -0.29
CA PRO A 41 15.99 -21.75 1.11
C PRO A 41 15.89 -20.58 2.09
N VAL A 42 16.58 -19.46 1.80
CA VAL A 42 16.52 -18.25 2.63
C VAL A 42 15.13 -17.62 2.49
N GLN A 43 14.63 -17.49 1.26
CA GLN A 43 13.30 -16.95 1.01
C GLN A 43 12.19 -17.85 1.56
N VAL A 44 12.36 -19.17 1.51
CA VAL A 44 11.44 -20.13 2.15
C VAL A 44 11.39 -19.93 3.66
N LYS A 45 12.54 -19.75 4.32
CA LYS A 45 12.56 -19.48 5.77
C LYS A 45 11.83 -18.18 6.14
N LEU A 46 11.89 -17.16 5.28
CA LEU A 46 11.18 -15.90 5.50
C LEU A 46 9.66 -16.05 5.39
N LEU A 47 9.13 -17.13 4.82
CA LEU A 47 7.69 -17.38 4.76
C LEU A 47 7.05 -17.60 6.14
N ASP A 48 7.85 -17.96 7.14
CA ASP A 48 7.41 -18.14 8.53
C ASP A 48 7.32 -16.81 9.32
N GLU A 49 7.76 -15.69 8.73
CA GLU A 49 7.59 -14.36 9.33
C GLU A 49 6.09 -14.07 9.57
N MET A 50 5.74 -13.51 10.73
CA MET A 50 4.36 -13.17 11.05
C MET A 50 4.02 -11.76 10.58
N CYS A 51 3.20 -11.65 9.53
CA CYS A 51 2.60 -10.42 9.06
C CYS A 51 1.41 -10.00 9.95
N ILE A 52 1.05 -8.72 9.88
CA ILE A 52 -0.13 -8.15 10.54
C ILE A 52 -1.33 -8.28 9.60
N ALA A 53 -2.23 -9.23 9.86
CA ALA A 53 -3.50 -9.32 9.13
C ALA A 53 -4.44 -8.20 9.59
N VAL A 54 -5.14 -7.57 8.64
CA VAL A 54 -6.01 -6.41 8.89
C VAL A 54 -7.34 -6.51 8.15
N ASP A 55 -8.34 -5.77 8.60
CA ASP A 55 -9.56 -5.52 7.82
C ASP A 55 -9.37 -4.38 6.80
N THR A 56 -10.41 -4.07 6.02
CA THR A 56 -10.38 -3.00 5.00
C THR A 56 -10.27 -1.59 5.58
N ASN A 57 -10.45 -1.42 6.90
CA ASN A 57 -10.24 -0.16 7.61
C ASN A 57 -8.87 -0.10 8.29
N ASP A 58 -7.99 -1.05 7.98
CA ASP A 58 -6.66 -1.18 8.55
C ASP A 58 -6.68 -1.43 10.07
N LYS A 59 -7.69 -2.17 10.55
CA LYS A 59 -7.73 -2.67 11.93
C LYS A 59 -7.12 -4.04 12.02
N VAL A 60 -6.22 -4.21 13.00
CA VAL A 60 -5.50 -5.46 13.25
C VAL A 60 -6.46 -6.58 13.62
N LEU A 61 -6.41 -7.68 12.87
CA LEU A 61 -7.15 -8.92 13.12
C LEU A 61 -6.30 -9.97 13.85
N GLY A 62 -4.98 -9.89 13.73
CA GLY A 62 -4.04 -10.80 14.37
C GLY A 62 -2.87 -11.17 13.47
N PRO A 63 -2.01 -12.09 13.92
CA PRO A 63 -0.85 -12.52 13.16
C PRO A 63 -1.25 -13.56 12.09
N ARG A 64 -0.59 -13.51 10.92
CA ARG A 64 -0.63 -14.55 9.88
C ARG A 64 0.76 -14.77 9.31
N THR A 65 1.09 -15.99 8.90
CA THR A 65 2.38 -16.25 8.27
C THR A 65 2.46 -15.48 6.95
N LYS A 66 3.65 -15.04 6.58
CA LYS A 66 3.92 -14.45 5.27
C LYS A 66 3.48 -15.39 4.16
N LYS A 67 3.70 -16.69 4.32
CA LYS A 67 3.14 -17.71 3.43
C LYS A 67 1.64 -17.52 3.21
N ASP A 68 0.85 -17.57 4.28
CA ASP A 68 -0.61 -17.53 4.19
C ASP A 68 -1.09 -16.23 3.56
N CYS A 69 -0.45 -15.11 3.91
CA CYS A 69 -0.71 -13.78 3.38
C CYS A 69 -0.55 -13.66 1.87
N HIS A 70 0.36 -14.43 1.27
CA HIS A 70 0.73 -14.29 -0.15
C HIS A 70 0.19 -15.42 -1.03
N LEU A 71 -0.54 -16.39 -0.48
CA LEU A 71 -1.22 -17.41 -1.27
C LEU A 71 -2.51 -16.86 -1.86
N MET A 72 -2.67 -16.96 -3.18
CA MET A 72 -3.86 -16.53 -3.90
C MET A 72 -5.13 -17.19 -3.38
N GLU A 73 -5.06 -18.44 -2.92
CA GLU A 73 -6.19 -19.13 -2.28
C GLU A 73 -6.73 -18.35 -1.06
N ASN A 74 -5.85 -17.83 -0.20
CA ASN A 74 -6.24 -17.10 0.99
C ASN A 74 -6.63 -15.65 0.67
N ILE A 75 -5.91 -15.03 -0.26
CA ILE A 75 -6.22 -13.69 -0.79
C ILE A 75 -7.65 -13.67 -1.35
N ASN A 76 -8.02 -14.68 -2.15
CA ASN A 76 -9.36 -14.81 -2.75
C ASN A 76 -10.45 -15.08 -1.70
N LYS A 77 -10.10 -15.60 -0.52
CA LYS A 77 -11.00 -15.73 0.64
C LYS A 77 -11.08 -14.44 1.47
N GLY A 78 -10.41 -13.37 1.04
CA GLY A 78 -10.47 -12.06 1.67
C GLY A 78 -9.35 -11.78 2.69
N LEU A 79 -8.29 -12.59 2.75
CA LEU A 79 -7.12 -12.27 3.56
C LEU A 79 -6.45 -10.98 3.06
N LEU A 80 -6.11 -10.10 3.98
CA LEU A 80 -5.51 -8.79 3.76
C LEU A 80 -4.49 -8.55 4.86
N HIS A 81 -3.32 -8.03 4.52
CA HIS A 81 -2.27 -7.70 5.48
C HIS A 81 -1.71 -6.29 5.29
N ARG A 82 -1.10 -5.77 6.35
CA ARG A 82 -0.44 -4.46 6.32
C ARG A 82 0.92 -4.58 5.65
N ALA A 83 1.28 -3.59 4.85
CA ALA A 83 2.55 -3.50 4.15
C ALA A 83 3.08 -2.06 4.12
N PHE A 84 4.29 -1.87 3.58
CA PHE A 84 4.83 -0.56 3.27
C PHE A 84 5.63 -0.56 1.96
N SER A 85 5.69 0.62 1.36
CA SER A 85 6.51 0.94 0.20
C SER A 85 7.32 2.21 0.46
N VAL A 86 8.65 2.06 0.50
CA VAL A 86 9.60 3.17 0.66
C VAL A 86 9.98 3.76 -0.69
N PHE A 87 9.97 5.08 -0.77
CA PHE A 87 10.53 5.90 -1.85
C PHE A 87 11.67 6.74 -1.27
N LEU A 88 12.90 6.30 -1.50
CA LEU A 88 14.12 6.99 -1.07
C LEU A 88 14.65 7.84 -2.22
N PHE A 89 14.78 9.14 -1.95
CA PHE A 89 15.41 10.09 -2.84
C PHE A 89 16.80 10.44 -2.32
N ASN A 90 17.78 10.56 -3.20
CA ASN A 90 19.06 11.18 -2.84
C ASN A 90 18.94 12.72 -2.82
N THR A 91 19.98 13.44 -2.41
CA THR A 91 19.97 14.91 -2.37
C THR A 91 19.91 15.57 -3.76
N LYS A 92 20.19 14.81 -4.83
CA LYS A 92 20.02 15.23 -6.22
C LYS A 92 18.57 15.10 -6.71
N GLY A 93 17.66 14.57 -5.89
CA GLY A 93 16.26 14.36 -6.25
C GLY A 93 16.03 13.13 -7.13
N GLU A 94 16.97 12.19 -7.16
CA GLU A 94 16.84 10.94 -7.90
C GLU A 94 16.24 9.85 -6.99
N LEU A 95 15.27 9.09 -7.51
CA LEU A 95 14.62 7.99 -6.80
C LEU A 95 15.46 6.71 -6.92
N LEU A 96 15.75 6.08 -5.78
CA LEU A 96 16.37 4.76 -5.75
C LEU A 96 15.35 3.67 -6.09
N LEU A 97 15.56 2.98 -7.19
CA LEU A 97 14.82 1.77 -7.56
C LEU A 97 15.65 0.52 -7.27
N GLN A 98 14.95 -0.58 -7.01
CA GLN A 98 15.54 -1.90 -6.98
C GLN A 98 14.93 -2.82 -8.04
N GLN A 99 15.74 -3.72 -8.58
CA GLN A 99 15.29 -4.92 -9.26
C GLN A 99 15.31 -6.06 -8.25
N ARG A 100 14.16 -6.68 -8.01
CA ARG A 100 14.02 -7.84 -7.12
C ARG A 100 14.94 -8.97 -7.59
N SER A 101 15.56 -9.71 -6.66
CA SER A 101 16.33 -10.91 -7.00
C SER A 101 15.45 -11.94 -7.73
N ASP A 102 16.07 -12.83 -8.48
CA ASP A 102 15.36 -13.95 -9.09
C ASP A 102 14.95 -15.01 -8.03
N ALA A 103 15.49 -14.91 -6.80
CA ALA A 103 15.17 -15.79 -5.67
C ALA A 103 13.85 -15.42 -4.98
N LYS A 104 13.33 -14.18 -5.17
CA LYS A 104 12.06 -13.75 -4.55
C LYS A 104 10.90 -14.64 -4.97
N ILE A 105 10.05 -14.99 -4.01
CA ILE A 105 8.85 -15.81 -4.27
C ILE A 105 7.81 -15.02 -5.09
N THR A 106 7.50 -13.79 -4.69
CA THR A 106 6.62 -12.90 -5.45
C THR A 106 7.42 -11.96 -6.36
N PHE A 107 7.00 -11.84 -7.62
CA PHE A 107 7.57 -10.93 -8.62
C PHE A 107 9.11 -10.98 -8.77
N PRO A 108 9.74 -12.16 -8.95
CA PRO A 108 11.19 -12.27 -9.13
C PRO A 108 11.66 -11.52 -10.39
N GLY A 109 12.74 -10.76 -10.27
CA GLY A 109 13.33 -10.01 -11.38
C GLY A 109 12.60 -8.72 -11.80
N TYR A 110 11.51 -8.35 -11.13
CA TYR A 110 10.76 -7.11 -11.43
C TYR A 110 11.46 -5.89 -10.82
N TYR A 111 11.42 -4.76 -11.54
CA TYR A 111 11.78 -3.46 -10.99
C TYR A 111 10.66 -2.87 -10.14
N THR A 112 11.03 -2.22 -9.05
CA THR A 112 10.11 -1.62 -8.08
C THR A 112 10.74 -0.41 -7.38
N ASN A 113 10.00 0.27 -6.50
CA ASN A 113 10.52 1.35 -5.64
C ASN A 113 11.60 0.81 -4.68
N THR A 114 12.14 1.70 -3.85
CA THR A 114 13.34 1.43 -3.05
C THR A 114 13.26 0.16 -2.21
N CYS A 115 12.20 -0.03 -1.45
CA CYS A 115 12.02 -1.20 -0.58
C CYS A 115 10.53 -1.40 -0.29
N CYS A 116 10.05 -2.65 -0.39
CA CYS A 116 8.68 -3.05 -0.09
C CYS A 116 8.70 -4.31 0.78
N SER A 117 7.98 -4.27 1.90
CA SER A 117 7.89 -5.40 2.82
C SER A 117 6.77 -5.15 3.83
N HIS A 118 6.71 -6.01 4.85
CA HIS A 118 5.69 -5.99 5.88
C HIS A 118 6.25 -5.55 7.25
N PRO A 119 5.48 -4.76 8.03
CA PRO A 119 5.65 -4.76 9.47
C PRO A 119 5.31 -6.14 10.03
N LEU A 120 6.13 -6.59 10.99
CA LEU A 120 5.96 -7.85 11.69
C LEU A 120 4.96 -7.69 12.83
N TYR A 121 4.27 -8.78 13.16
CA TYR A 121 3.40 -8.86 14.33
C TYR A 121 4.25 -9.01 15.61
N ILE A 122 4.95 -7.93 15.98
CA ILE A 122 5.77 -7.79 17.18
C ILE A 122 5.54 -6.40 17.78
N ASP A 123 5.71 -6.25 19.09
CA ASP A 123 5.37 -5.01 19.82
C ASP A 123 5.99 -3.75 19.20
N SER A 124 7.25 -3.82 18.75
CA SER A 124 7.95 -2.67 18.18
C SER A 124 7.38 -2.20 16.84
N GLU A 125 6.79 -3.11 16.05
CA GLU A 125 6.26 -2.85 14.71
C GLU A 125 4.73 -2.77 14.65
N LEU A 126 4.05 -3.09 15.76
CA LEU A 126 2.60 -2.90 15.96
C LEU A 126 2.21 -1.47 16.37
N GLU A 127 3.18 -0.61 16.72
CA GLU A 127 2.92 0.78 17.12
C GLU A 127 2.28 1.60 15.99
N GLU A 128 1.02 2.00 16.18
CA GLU A 128 0.24 2.74 15.18
C GLU A 128 0.41 4.26 15.29
N ILE A 129 0.83 4.79 16.45
CA ILE A 129 0.98 6.22 16.67
C ILE A 129 2.02 6.77 15.68
N LYS A 130 1.58 7.71 14.85
CA LYS A 130 2.40 8.34 13.79
C LYS A 130 3.02 7.30 12.82
N ALA A 131 2.36 6.15 12.64
CA ALA A 131 2.82 5.03 11.82
C ALA A 131 4.22 4.50 12.21
N LEU A 132 4.62 4.65 13.48
CA LEU A 132 5.99 4.39 13.90
C LEU A 132 6.42 2.93 13.73
N GLY A 133 5.52 1.97 13.95
CA GLY A 133 5.79 0.55 13.76
C GLY A 133 6.14 0.20 12.32
N VAL A 134 5.39 0.75 11.36
CA VAL A 134 5.66 0.59 9.92
C VAL A 134 6.99 1.26 9.53
N LYS A 135 7.31 2.42 10.10
CA LYS A 135 8.59 3.11 9.83
C LYS A 135 9.80 2.34 10.39
N ARG A 136 9.65 1.68 11.54
CA ARG A 136 10.68 0.78 12.08
C ARG A 136 10.87 -0.45 11.19
N ALA A 137 9.78 -1.01 10.68
CA ALA A 137 9.85 -2.09 9.70
C ALA A 137 10.57 -1.68 8.42
N ALA A 138 10.33 -0.46 7.92
CA ALA A 138 11.02 0.12 6.78
C ALA A 138 12.52 0.28 7.05
N GLN A 139 12.91 0.84 8.19
CA GLN A 139 14.32 0.94 8.61
C GLN A 139 15.00 -0.44 8.64
N ARG A 140 14.35 -1.44 9.27
CA ARG A 140 14.86 -2.81 9.33
C ARG A 140 15.05 -3.42 7.94
N ARG A 141 14.10 -3.24 7.04
CA ARG A 141 14.16 -3.86 5.70
C ARG A 141 15.11 -3.14 4.74
N LEU A 142 15.28 -1.84 4.86
CA LEU A 142 16.34 -1.12 4.15
C LEU A 142 17.73 -1.65 4.55
N ASN A 143 17.93 -2.00 5.82
CA ASN A 143 19.15 -2.66 6.25
C ASN A 143 19.30 -4.07 5.67
N ILE A 144 18.26 -4.91 5.77
CA ILE A 144 18.31 -6.30 5.29
C ILE A 144 18.45 -6.40 3.75
N GLU A 145 17.75 -5.56 2.99
CA GLU A 145 17.69 -5.62 1.53
C GLU A 145 18.82 -4.82 0.87
N LEU A 146 19.09 -3.60 1.37
CA LEU A 146 19.99 -2.65 0.72
C LEU A 146 21.27 -2.39 1.52
N GLY A 147 21.44 -3.00 2.70
CA GLY A 147 22.62 -2.78 3.54
C GLY A 147 22.72 -1.37 4.11
N ILE A 148 21.62 -0.60 4.13
CA ILE A 148 21.61 0.75 4.70
C ILE A 148 21.64 0.61 6.22
N GLU A 149 22.69 1.14 6.86
CA GLU A 149 22.83 1.06 8.32
C GLU A 149 21.64 1.74 9.02
N PRO A 150 21.05 1.15 10.08
CA PRO A 150 19.88 1.72 10.75
C PRO A 150 20.10 3.15 11.26
N ASP A 151 21.31 3.47 11.71
CA ASP A 151 21.68 4.82 12.17
C ASP A 151 21.75 5.84 11.03
N SER A 152 21.81 5.39 9.77
CA SER A 152 21.76 6.27 8.60
C SER A 152 20.37 6.84 8.38
N ILE A 153 19.28 6.15 8.76
CA ILE A 153 17.90 6.66 8.65
C ILE A 153 17.11 6.21 9.88
N ALA A 154 16.89 7.12 10.82
CA ALA A 154 16.05 6.86 11.98
C ALA A 154 14.57 6.72 11.56
N ALA A 155 13.83 5.80 12.20
CA ALA A 155 12.41 5.58 11.89
C ALA A 155 11.54 6.86 11.84
N PRO A 156 11.72 7.88 12.72
CA PRO A 156 10.94 9.12 12.62
C PRO A 156 11.20 9.96 11.36
N GLU A 157 12.33 9.77 10.67
CA GLU A 157 12.70 10.52 9.45
C GLU A 157 11.83 10.15 8.24
N PHE A 158 11.24 8.95 8.22
CA PHE A 158 10.30 8.59 7.16
C PHE A 158 9.04 9.46 7.25
N LEU A 159 8.73 10.16 6.17
CA LEU A 159 7.45 10.81 5.98
C LEU A 159 6.41 9.75 5.58
N TYR A 160 5.35 9.63 6.38
CA TYR A 160 4.18 8.86 6.00
C TYR A 160 3.28 9.73 5.10
N MET A 161 3.07 9.31 3.86
CA MET A 161 2.29 10.06 2.87
C MET A 161 0.82 9.66 2.88
N THR A 162 0.54 8.37 2.69
CA THR A 162 -0.83 7.85 2.53
C THR A 162 -0.84 6.32 2.61
N ARG A 163 -2.03 5.70 2.49
CA ARG A 163 -2.21 4.26 2.32
C ARG A 163 -2.90 3.95 1.01
N ILE A 164 -2.54 2.83 0.38
CA ILE A 164 -3.15 2.34 -0.84
C ILE A 164 -3.59 0.89 -0.61
N ILE A 165 -4.82 0.56 -0.97
CA ILE A 165 -5.29 -0.83 -0.94
C ILE A 165 -5.20 -1.38 -2.35
N TYR A 166 -4.52 -2.53 -2.52
CA TYR A 166 -4.41 -3.17 -3.83
C TYR A 166 -4.41 -4.69 -3.73
N THR A 167 -4.60 -5.34 -4.88
CA THR A 167 -4.44 -6.79 -5.04
C THR A 167 -3.76 -7.06 -6.37
N ALA A 168 -2.74 -7.92 -6.37
CA ALA A 168 -1.93 -8.20 -7.55
C ALA A 168 -1.43 -9.66 -7.53
N PRO A 169 -1.88 -10.53 -8.44
CA PRO A 169 -1.30 -11.86 -8.59
C PRO A 169 0.12 -11.76 -9.16
N SER A 170 1.05 -12.52 -8.59
CA SER A 170 2.40 -12.75 -9.13
C SER A 170 2.38 -13.87 -10.16
N ASP A 171 1.71 -14.98 -9.81
CA ASP A 171 1.40 -16.11 -10.66
C ASP A 171 0.04 -16.72 -10.23
N GLU A 172 -0.25 -17.96 -10.62
CA GLU A 172 -1.49 -18.64 -10.23
C GLU A 172 -1.60 -18.91 -8.73
N LYS A 173 -0.46 -19.09 -8.05
CA LYS A 173 -0.35 -19.51 -6.66
C LYS A 173 -0.08 -18.34 -5.72
N TRP A 174 0.80 -17.42 -6.10
CA TRP A 174 1.30 -16.35 -5.26
C TRP A 174 0.83 -14.98 -5.72
N GLY A 175 0.64 -14.07 -4.77
CA GLY A 175 0.27 -12.70 -5.04
C GLY A 175 0.36 -11.81 -3.81
N GLU A 176 -0.13 -10.60 -3.98
CA GLU A 176 -0.17 -9.55 -2.96
C GLU A 176 -1.61 -9.08 -2.78
N ARG A 177 -2.02 -8.85 -1.53
CA ARG A 177 -3.24 -8.11 -1.19
C ARG A 177 -3.02 -7.34 0.10
N GLU A 178 -2.86 -6.04 -0.03
CA GLU A 178 -2.23 -5.23 1.01
C GLU A 178 -2.95 -3.92 1.27
N ILE A 179 -2.88 -3.45 2.52
CA ILE A 179 -2.97 -2.02 2.84
C ILE A 179 -1.53 -1.51 2.95
N ASP A 180 -1.09 -0.83 1.90
CA ASP A 180 0.30 -0.42 1.71
C ASP A 180 0.53 1.02 2.15
N TYR A 181 1.39 1.19 3.15
CA TYR A 181 1.83 2.48 3.66
C TYR A 181 2.93 3.07 2.77
N VAL A 182 2.62 4.20 2.11
CA VAL A 182 3.59 4.92 1.28
C VAL A 182 4.48 5.79 2.18
N LEU A 183 5.76 5.45 2.25
CA LEU A 183 6.79 6.12 3.02
C LEU A 183 7.79 6.82 2.11
N ILE A 184 8.17 8.05 2.44
CA ILE A 184 9.14 8.84 1.71
C ILE A 184 10.30 9.22 2.63
N VAL A 185 11.52 9.19 2.11
CA VAL A 185 12.69 9.74 2.78
C VAL A 185 13.61 10.37 1.73
N GLN A 186 14.23 11.50 2.04
CA GLN A 186 15.29 12.07 1.21
C GLN A 186 16.60 12.07 2.00
N LYS A 187 17.55 11.25 1.56
CA LYS A 187 18.87 11.13 2.20
C LYS A 187 19.87 10.49 1.26
N ASP A 188 21.11 10.95 1.32
CA ASP A 188 22.22 10.23 0.71
C ASP A 188 22.61 9.07 1.63
N VAL A 189 22.65 7.87 1.08
CA VAL A 189 22.96 6.64 1.82
C VAL A 189 23.96 5.80 1.05
N GLU A 190 24.80 5.09 1.80
CA GLU A 190 25.59 3.99 1.26
C GLU A 190 24.73 2.73 1.17
N ILE A 191 24.85 2.01 0.05
CA ILE A 191 24.10 0.77 -0.18
C ILE A 191 25.05 -0.40 -0.41
N ASN A 192 24.76 -1.52 0.22
CA ASN A 192 25.39 -2.81 0.01
C ASN A 192 24.28 -3.87 -0.16
N PRO A 193 23.66 -3.97 -1.35
CA PRO A 193 22.46 -4.78 -1.54
C PRO A 193 22.70 -6.27 -1.30
N ASN A 194 21.77 -6.90 -0.59
CA ASN A 194 21.78 -8.34 -0.38
C ASN A 194 21.36 -9.06 -1.69
N PRO A 195 22.23 -9.86 -2.32
CA PRO A 195 21.93 -10.49 -3.62
C PRO A 195 20.77 -11.50 -3.58
N ASN A 196 20.42 -12.01 -2.38
CA ASN A 196 19.25 -12.86 -2.21
C ASN A 196 17.93 -12.06 -2.27
N GLU A 197 17.98 -10.75 -2.03
CA GLU A 197 16.82 -9.86 -2.04
C GLU A 197 16.76 -8.97 -3.29
N VAL A 198 17.92 -8.46 -3.72
CA VAL A 198 18.06 -7.42 -4.72
C VAL A 198 19.08 -7.80 -5.79
N LYS A 199 18.65 -7.79 -7.05
CA LYS A 199 19.48 -8.06 -8.23
C LYS A 199 20.29 -6.85 -8.68
N LYS A 200 19.67 -5.66 -8.61
CA LYS A 200 20.26 -4.41 -9.11
C LYS A 200 19.60 -3.21 -8.44
N CYS A 201 20.37 -2.14 -8.24
CA CYS A 201 19.85 -0.84 -7.84
C CYS A 201 20.13 0.21 -8.92
N VAL A 202 19.25 1.21 -9.04
CA VAL A 202 19.46 2.35 -9.94
C VAL A 202 18.81 3.60 -9.38
N TYR A 203 19.54 4.71 -9.41
CA TYR A 203 18.97 6.04 -9.16
C TYR A 203 18.45 6.62 -10.47
N LEU A 204 17.22 7.11 -10.47
CA LEU A 204 16.60 7.75 -11.63
C LEU A 204 16.05 9.13 -11.27
N SER A 205 16.41 10.13 -12.07
CA SER A 205 15.76 11.44 -12.04
C SER A 205 14.29 11.33 -12.46
N GLN A 206 13.49 12.37 -12.20
CA GLN A 206 12.09 12.41 -12.61
C GLN A 206 11.92 12.23 -14.13
N GLU A 207 12.81 12.84 -14.90
CA GLU A 207 12.81 12.75 -16.38
C GLU A 207 13.10 11.32 -16.82
N ASN A 208 14.18 10.73 -16.31
CA ASN A 208 14.60 9.38 -16.66
C ASN A 208 13.62 8.31 -16.18
N LEU A 209 12.88 8.57 -15.09
CA LEU A 209 11.88 7.64 -14.57
C LEU A 209 10.73 7.45 -15.57
N ARG A 210 10.25 8.50 -16.25
CA ARG A 210 9.18 8.37 -17.25
C ARG A 210 9.60 7.46 -18.40
N ASP A 211 10.78 7.73 -18.97
CA ASP A 211 11.36 6.90 -20.04
C ASP A 211 11.62 5.46 -19.58
N PHE A 212 11.94 5.27 -18.30
CA PHE A 212 12.11 3.96 -17.70
C PHE A 212 10.78 3.20 -17.60
N LEU A 213 9.67 3.85 -17.25
CA LEU A 213 8.38 3.17 -17.18
C LEU A 213 7.88 2.80 -18.58
N ASP A 214 7.97 3.73 -19.53
CA ASP A 214 7.58 3.53 -20.92
C ASP A 214 8.46 2.49 -21.64
N GLY A 215 9.73 2.40 -21.22
CA GLY A 215 10.72 1.50 -21.76
C GLY A 215 10.52 0.03 -21.37
N GLY A 216 9.75 -0.29 -20.32
CA GLY A 216 9.66 -1.67 -19.79
C GLY A 216 9.24 -2.71 -20.82
N GLN A 217 8.18 -2.42 -21.57
CA GLN A 217 7.71 -3.34 -22.63
C GLN A 217 8.68 -3.42 -23.81
N LYS A 218 9.36 -2.32 -24.15
CA LYS A 218 10.28 -2.25 -25.31
C LYS A 218 11.65 -2.85 -25.01
N LYS A 219 12.11 -2.76 -23.76
CA LYS A 219 13.45 -3.16 -23.29
C LYS A 219 13.44 -4.51 -22.56
N GLY A 220 12.27 -5.14 -22.41
CA GLY A 220 12.13 -6.51 -21.92
C GLY A 220 12.23 -6.68 -20.40
N TYR A 221 12.08 -5.61 -19.61
CA TYR A 221 12.00 -5.72 -18.14
C TYR A 221 10.58 -5.47 -17.64
N LYS A 222 10.28 -6.05 -16.47
CA LYS A 222 8.97 -5.98 -15.84
C LYS A 222 8.99 -5.03 -14.65
N ILE A 223 7.84 -4.44 -14.36
CA ILE A 223 7.63 -3.49 -13.27
C ILE A 223 6.53 -4.02 -12.37
N THR A 224 6.74 -3.95 -11.06
CA THR A 224 5.76 -4.43 -10.08
C THR A 224 4.46 -3.61 -10.14
N PRO A 225 3.27 -4.23 -10.02
CA PRO A 225 1.99 -3.54 -10.17
C PRO A 225 1.81 -2.34 -9.24
N TRP A 226 2.20 -2.45 -7.97
CA TRP A 226 2.08 -1.36 -7.00
C TRP A 226 2.98 -0.17 -7.35
N PHE A 227 4.20 -0.42 -7.84
CA PHE A 227 5.08 0.66 -8.28
C PHE A 227 4.44 1.43 -9.44
N ASN A 228 3.90 0.71 -10.43
CA ASN A 228 3.18 1.33 -11.54
C ASN A 228 2.00 2.20 -11.05
N HIS A 229 1.21 1.71 -10.09
CA HIS A 229 0.10 2.49 -9.50
C HIS A 229 0.57 3.74 -8.75
N CYS A 230 1.58 3.62 -7.88
CA CYS A 230 2.08 4.75 -7.08
C CYS A 230 2.65 5.86 -7.96
N VAL A 231 3.39 5.45 -8.97
CA VAL A 231 4.08 6.31 -9.92
C VAL A 231 3.09 7.03 -10.83
N ILE A 232 2.10 6.33 -11.40
CA ILE A 232 1.08 6.94 -12.27
C ILE A 232 0.23 7.95 -11.49
N ILE A 233 -0.15 7.64 -10.25
CA ILE A 233 -1.10 8.48 -9.49
C ILE A 233 -0.40 9.68 -8.85
N LYS A 234 0.90 9.57 -8.48
CA LYS A 234 1.57 10.53 -7.59
C LYS A 234 2.98 10.96 -8.02
N LEU A 235 3.43 10.71 -9.25
CA LEU A 235 4.78 11.10 -9.71
C LEU A 235 5.16 12.54 -9.36
N SER A 236 4.23 13.49 -9.57
CA SER A 236 4.47 14.91 -9.27
C SER A 236 4.58 15.17 -7.76
N MET A 237 3.76 14.50 -6.93
CA MET A 237 3.84 14.64 -5.48
C MET A 237 5.10 14.03 -4.88
N LEU A 238 5.57 12.91 -5.44
CA LEU A 238 6.77 12.21 -5.00
C LEU A 238 8.04 13.02 -5.27
N PHE A 239 8.15 13.69 -6.42
CA PHE A 239 9.36 14.43 -6.81
C PHE A 239 9.35 15.93 -6.45
N ASN A 240 8.17 16.59 -6.37
CA ASN A 240 8.11 18.04 -6.16
C ASN A 240 8.15 18.47 -4.68
N ASN A 241 8.13 17.53 -3.71
CA ASN A 241 8.00 17.86 -2.28
C ASN A 241 8.84 17.00 -1.29
N PRO A 242 10.07 16.55 -1.60
CA PRO A 242 10.81 15.72 -0.65
C PRO A 242 11.24 16.47 0.63
N ASN A 243 11.48 17.78 0.56
CA ASN A 243 11.90 18.63 1.70
C ASN A 243 10.85 19.66 2.19
N GLU A 244 9.78 19.89 1.43
CA GLU A 244 8.71 20.85 1.79
C GLU A 244 7.60 20.23 2.65
N THR A 245 7.86 19.03 3.17
CA THR A 245 7.12 18.42 4.28
C THR A 245 7.77 18.71 5.64
N LYS A 246 8.43 19.86 5.79
CA LYS A 246 8.08 20.67 6.97
C LYS A 246 6.56 20.73 6.93
N VAL A 247 5.89 20.23 7.98
CA VAL A 247 4.46 20.49 8.22
C VAL A 247 4.17 21.85 7.63
N CYS A 248 3.44 21.88 6.50
CA CYS A 248 3.06 23.13 5.88
C CYS A 248 2.19 23.81 6.93
N ASN A 249 2.82 24.65 7.76
CA ASN A 249 2.14 25.69 8.48
C ASN A 249 1.72 26.71 7.41
N ALA A 250 0.69 26.32 6.65
CA ALA A 250 -0.32 27.12 5.97
C ALA A 250 0.06 28.47 5.32
N LYS A 251 1.32 28.76 4.94
CA LYS A 251 1.66 30.15 4.57
C LYS A 251 2.40 30.46 3.28
N CYS A 252 2.92 29.51 2.49
CA CYS A 252 3.58 29.91 1.24
C CYS A 252 3.38 28.90 0.10
N TRP A 253 2.36 29.10 -0.75
CA TRP A 253 2.31 28.48 -2.08
C TRP A 253 1.84 29.49 -3.10
N ASN A 254 2.86 30.01 -3.80
CA ASN A 254 3.10 31.00 -4.87
C ASN A 254 2.90 30.73 -6.40
N SER A 255 2.36 29.61 -6.96
CA SER A 255 1.72 29.56 -8.32
C SER A 255 1.24 28.16 -8.81
N LEU A 256 -0.06 28.06 -9.16
CA LEU A 256 -0.77 27.14 -10.10
C LEU A 256 -0.65 25.62 -9.91
N CYS A 257 -1.35 25.10 -8.89
CA CYS A 257 -1.79 23.70 -8.83
C CYS A 257 -3.18 23.53 -9.48
N PHE A 258 -3.33 22.53 -10.36
CA PHE A 258 -4.63 21.97 -10.72
C PHE A 258 -4.88 20.77 -9.80
N ILE A 259 -5.88 20.87 -8.93
CA ILE A 259 -6.30 19.75 -8.10
C ILE A 259 -7.62 19.24 -8.67
N ALA A 260 -7.60 18.02 -9.21
CA ALA A 260 -8.80 17.29 -9.59
C ALA A 260 -9.12 16.28 -8.48
N PHE A 261 -10.22 16.49 -7.76
CA PHE A 261 -10.77 15.48 -6.86
C PHE A 261 -11.82 14.69 -7.62
N VAL A 262 -11.63 13.37 -7.71
CA VAL A 262 -12.64 12.43 -8.21
C VAL A 262 -13.10 11.61 -7.01
N SER A 263 -14.33 11.83 -6.58
CA SER A 263 -14.95 11.08 -5.49
C SER A 263 -16.01 10.16 -6.07
N PHE A 264 -15.97 8.89 -5.66
CA PHE A 264 -17.02 7.92 -5.92
C PHE A 264 -17.91 7.84 -4.69
N ILE A 265 -19.17 8.26 -4.82
CA ILE A 265 -20.16 8.09 -3.75
C ILE A 265 -20.98 6.86 -4.10
N TYR A 266 -20.86 5.83 -3.26
CA TYR A 266 -21.63 4.60 -3.39
C TYR A 266 -22.82 4.66 -2.43
N TYR A 267 -24.03 4.59 -2.98
CA TYR A 267 -25.26 4.51 -2.19
C TYR A 267 -25.70 3.04 -2.15
N PRO A 268 -25.62 2.35 -1.01
CA PRO A 268 -25.83 0.90 -0.94
C PRO A 268 -27.26 0.46 -1.31
N ASP A 269 -28.22 1.38 -1.30
CA ASP A 269 -29.64 1.11 -1.61
C ASP A 269 -30.10 1.66 -2.97
N GLU A 270 -29.21 2.29 -3.76
CA GLU A 270 -29.50 2.75 -5.12
C GLU A 270 -28.47 2.22 -6.13
N VAL A 271 -28.94 1.79 -7.30
CA VAL A 271 -28.15 1.18 -8.38
C VAL A 271 -27.40 2.26 -9.20
N LEU A 272 -26.83 3.27 -8.51
CA LEU A 272 -26.36 4.52 -9.10
C LEU A 272 -24.94 4.85 -8.61
N ILE A 273 -23.96 4.92 -9.52
CA ILE A 273 -22.64 5.47 -9.22
C ILE A 273 -22.68 6.98 -9.48
N HIS A 274 -22.40 7.75 -8.44
CA HIS A 274 -22.29 9.19 -8.53
C HIS A 274 -20.81 9.58 -8.59
N VAL A 275 -20.35 10.05 -9.75
CA VAL A 275 -18.98 10.54 -9.96
C VAL A 275 -19.01 12.06 -9.92
N VAL A 276 -18.35 12.63 -8.93
CA VAL A 276 -18.16 14.09 -8.83
C VAL A 276 -16.70 14.38 -9.11
N ALA A 277 -16.44 15.15 -10.17
CA ALA A 277 -15.12 15.67 -10.50
C ALA A 277 -15.12 17.20 -10.33
N GLN A 278 -14.26 17.69 -9.43
CA GLN A 278 -14.05 19.11 -9.20
C GLN A 278 -12.64 19.50 -9.62
N VAL A 279 -12.51 20.51 -10.47
CA VAL A 279 -11.21 21.08 -10.87
C VAL A 279 -11.06 22.46 -10.27
N PHE A 280 -10.08 22.60 -9.39
CA PHE A 280 -9.68 23.89 -8.81
C PHE A 280 -8.39 24.39 -9.44
N THR A 281 -8.30 25.70 -9.64
CA THR A 281 -7.04 26.40 -9.95
C THR A 281 -6.60 27.20 -8.74
N MET A 282 -5.35 27.03 -8.34
CA MET A 282 -4.75 27.82 -7.28
C MET A 282 -3.79 28.83 -7.88
N GLN A 283 -4.23 30.08 -8.07
CA GLN A 283 -3.36 31.15 -8.55
C GLN A 283 -2.74 31.89 -7.41
N VAL A 284 -1.55 32.42 -7.65
CA VAL A 284 -0.82 33.01 -6.57
C VAL A 284 -0.03 34.20 -7.04
N PHE A 285 -0.46 35.36 -6.58
CA PHE A 285 0.02 36.66 -7.02
C PHE A 285 0.48 37.47 -5.81
N LYS A 286 1.70 38.02 -5.87
CA LYS A 286 2.31 38.85 -4.80
C LYS A 286 2.17 38.28 -3.37
N GLY A 287 2.41 36.97 -3.19
CA GLY A 287 2.44 36.36 -1.85
C GLY A 287 1.07 35.98 -1.26
N LYS A 288 -0.04 36.10 -2.00
CA LYS A 288 -1.39 35.67 -1.57
C LYS A 288 -1.96 34.60 -2.49
N CYS A 289 -2.54 33.56 -1.88
CA CYS A 289 -3.09 32.39 -2.56
C CYS A 289 -4.60 32.49 -2.78
N TYR A 290 -5.03 32.26 -4.02
CA TYR A 290 -6.41 32.36 -4.47
C TYR A 290 -6.82 31.04 -5.13
N ILE A 291 -7.89 30.42 -4.63
CA ILE A 291 -8.43 29.16 -5.15
C ILE A 291 -9.74 29.46 -5.87
N GLY A 292 -9.81 29.16 -7.16
CA GLY A 292 -11.02 29.28 -7.98
C GLY A 292 -11.49 27.91 -8.47
N LEU A 293 -12.79 27.64 -8.39
CA LEU A 293 -13.41 26.45 -8.98
C LEU A 293 -13.60 26.70 -10.49
N LYS A 294 -12.95 25.90 -11.32
CA LYS A 294 -12.96 26.08 -12.78
C LYS A 294 -13.97 25.18 -13.48
N MET A 295 -14.22 23.99 -12.92
CA MET A 295 -15.10 23.00 -13.55
C MET A 295 -15.72 22.07 -12.49
N TYR A 296 -17.02 21.82 -12.60
CA TYR A 296 -17.78 20.87 -11.79
C TYR A 296 -18.50 19.91 -12.73
N ILE A 297 -18.16 18.62 -12.67
CA ILE A 297 -18.79 17.58 -13.49
C ILE A 297 -19.42 16.55 -12.56
N THR A 298 -20.70 16.28 -12.79
CA THR A 298 -21.45 15.22 -12.12
C THR A 298 -21.91 14.19 -13.15
N LEU A 299 -21.59 12.92 -12.92
CA LEU A 299 -22.03 11.80 -13.76
C LEU A 299 -22.82 10.79 -12.90
N PHE A 300 -23.97 10.37 -13.42
CA PHE A 300 -24.82 9.33 -12.85
C PHE A 300 -24.79 8.10 -13.77
N ILE A 301 -24.37 6.95 -13.26
CA ILE A 301 -24.32 5.70 -14.04
C ILE A 301 -25.26 4.68 -13.39
N ASN A 302 -26.27 4.23 -14.13
CA ASN A 302 -27.29 3.26 -13.67
C ASN A 302 -26.99 1.86 -14.24
N HIS A 303 -27.01 0.81 -13.41
CA HIS A 303 -26.41 -0.51 -13.72
C HIS A 303 -27.26 -1.48 -14.59
N TRP A 304 -28.40 -1.08 -15.18
CA TRP A 304 -29.34 -2.04 -15.83
C TRP A 304 -29.76 -1.80 -17.30
N LEU A 305 -29.17 -0.89 -18.08
CA LEU A 305 -29.42 -0.74 -19.54
C LEU A 305 -28.10 -0.43 -20.29
N PHE A 306 -27.51 -1.37 -21.04
CA PHE A 306 -27.75 -1.75 -22.46
C PHE A 306 -27.40 -0.69 -23.54
N GLY A 307 -26.30 -0.95 -24.28
CA GLY A 307 -26.35 -1.02 -25.74
C GLY A 307 -26.02 0.21 -26.61
N ARG A 308 -26.14 1.46 -26.15
CA ARG A 308 -25.77 2.66 -26.95
C ARG A 308 -25.40 3.82 -26.04
N PHE A 309 -24.18 4.35 -26.18
CA PHE A 309 -23.72 5.53 -25.46
C PHE A 309 -24.38 6.79 -26.04
N CYS A 310 -25.20 7.49 -25.24
CA CYS A 310 -25.50 8.90 -25.44
C CYS A 310 -24.90 9.67 -24.27
N ILE A 311 -23.78 10.35 -24.53
CA ILE A 311 -23.09 11.19 -23.55
C ILE A 311 -23.80 12.55 -23.56
N PHE A 312 -24.42 12.94 -22.44
CA PHE A 312 -24.85 14.32 -22.23
C PHE A 312 -23.81 15.04 -21.38
N VAL A 313 -22.95 15.84 -22.01
CA VAL A 313 -22.01 16.75 -21.33
C VAL A 313 -22.68 18.11 -21.19
N TRP A 314 -22.88 18.58 -19.97
CA TRP A 314 -23.26 19.97 -19.71
C TRP A 314 -22.00 20.79 -19.43
N TYR A 315 -21.70 21.76 -20.30
CA TYR A 315 -20.62 22.72 -20.09
C TYR A 315 -21.17 23.95 -19.38
N PHE A 316 -20.68 24.24 -18.17
CA PHE A 316 -20.82 25.56 -17.57
C PHE A 316 -19.49 26.31 -17.73
N HIS A 317 -19.48 27.36 -18.55
CA HIS A 317 -18.37 28.30 -18.63
C HIS A 317 -18.55 29.37 -17.55
N CYS A 318 -17.77 29.31 -16.47
CA CYS A 318 -17.56 30.47 -15.63
C CYS A 318 -16.44 31.32 -16.27
N ARG A 319 -16.81 32.40 -16.97
CA ARG A 319 -15.86 33.49 -17.24
C ARG A 319 -15.63 34.22 -15.92
N TYR A 320 -14.38 34.31 -15.46
CA TYR A 320 -13.63 35.54 -15.23
C TYR A 320 -12.17 35.21 -14.92
#